data_AF-A0A662R274-F1
#
_entry.id   AF-A0A662R274-F1
#
_cell.length_a   1.000
_cell.length_b   1.000
_cell.length_c   1.000
_cell.angle_alpha   90.00
_cell.angle_beta   90.00
_cell.angle_gamma   90.00
#
_symmetry.space_group_name_H-M   'P 1'
#
loop_
_entity.id
_entity.type
_entity.pdbx_description
1 polymer ?
#
loop_
_entity_poly.entity_id
_entity_poly.type
_entity_poly.pdbx_seq_one_letter_code
_entity_poly.pdbx_strand_id
1 'polypeptide(L)' 'MAKRKTIIPLASVERLIREVGGGKVRVSESGRATLAKILEMYARDVAEEAIKLAHHAKRKTVRGEDVELAYERVYRGIR' A
#
# COMPACT_ATOMS: atom_id res chain seq x y z
N MET A 1 -21.80 6.61 -9.00
CA MET A 1 -20.56 6.99 -8.27
C MET A 1 -19.38 6.59 -9.13
N ALA A 2 -18.55 7.55 -9.57
CA ALA A 2 -17.42 7.26 -10.46
C ALA A 2 -16.42 6.31 -9.78
N LYS A 3 -16.02 5.24 -10.47
CA LYS A 3 -14.99 4.29 -10.04
C LYS A 3 -13.70 5.10 -9.84
N ARG A 4 -13.34 5.44 -8.59
CA ARG A 4 -12.05 6.09 -8.30
C ARG A 4 -10.96 5.20 -8.89
N LYS A 5 -10.21 5.73 -9.85
CA LYS A 5 -9.08 5.02 -10.45
C LYS A 5 -8.04 4.83 -9.35
N THR A 6 -7.76 3.59 -9.00
CA THR A 6 -6.66 3.22 -8.11
C THR A 6 -5.34 3.64 -8.79
N ILE A 7 -4.45 4.24 -8.01
CA ILE A 7 -3.05 4.50 -8.35
C ILE A 7 -2.33 3.17 -8.59
N ILE A 8 -2.61 2.15 -7.77
CA ILE A 8 -1.99 0.83 -7.92
C ILE A 8 -2.56 0.13 -9.16
N PRO A 9 -1.70 -0.31 -10.10
CA PRO A 9 -2.13 -1.05 -11.29
C PRO A 9 -2.77 -2.38 -10.93
N LEU A 10 -3.97 -2.64 -11.44
CA LEU A 10 -4.70 -3.88 -11.18
C LEU A 10 -3.97 -5.14 -11.67
N ALA A 11 -3.12 -5.02 -12.70
CA ALA A 11 -2.31 -6.15 -13.20
C ALA A 11 -1.27 -6.61 -12.18
N SER A 12 -0.63 -5.66 -11.48
CA SER A 12 0.34 -5.98 -10.41
C SER A 12 -0.35 -6.66 -9.23
N VAL A 13 -1.55 -6.20 -8.88
CA VAL A 13 -2.36 -6.80 -7.81
C VAL A 13 -2.82 -8.21 -8.18
N GLU A 14 -3.25 -8.42 -9.42
CA GLU A 14 -3.59 -9.75 -9.91
C GLU A 14 -2.38 -10.70 -9.88
N ARG A 15 -1.21 -10.24 -10.32
CA ARG A 15 0.03 -11.02 -10.26
C ARG A 15 0.36 -11.42 -8.82
N LEU A 16 0.26 -10.50 -7.86
CA LEU A 16 0.48 -10.78 -6.44
C LEU A 16 -0.48 -11.86 -5.93
N ILE A 17 -1.78 -11.76 -6.22
CA ILE A 17 -2.78 -12.76 -5.80
C ILE A 17 -2.43 -14.14 -6.38
N ARG A 18 -2.08 -14.21 -7.67
CA ARG A 18 -1.72 -15.47 -8.32
C ARG A 18 -0.46 -16.08 -7.74
N GLU A 19 0.55 -15.25 -7.44
CA GLU A 19 1.80 -15.69 -6.82
C GLU A 19 1.55 -16.31 -5.44
N VAL A 20 0.78 -15.62 -4.58
CA VAL A 20 0.37 -16.14 -3.26
C VAL A 20 -0.45 -17.43 -3.39
N GLY A 21 -1.33 -17.51 -4.39
CA GLY A 21 -2.12 -18.71 -4.69
C GLY A 21 -1.36 -19.80 -5.48
N GLY A 22 -0.04 -19.70 -5.63
CA GLY A 22 0.79 -20.67 -6.34
C GLY A 22 0.40 -20.90 -7.81
N GLY A 23 -0.18 -19.89 -8.47
CA GLY A 23 -0.65 -19.93 -9.85
C GLY A 23 -1.97 -20.69 -10.07
N LYS A 24 -2.56 -21.27 -9.01
CA LYS A 24 -3.73 -22.16 -9.11
C LYS A 24 -5.07 -21.45 -8.93
N VAL A 25 -5.04 -20.19 -8.49
CA VAL A 25 -6.24 -19.40 -8.23
C VAL A 25 -6.64 -18.56 -9.45
N ARG A 26 -7.94 -18.48 -9.72
CA ARG A 26 -8.52 -17.50 -10.66
C ARG A 26 -8.78 -16.20 -9.90
N VAL A 27 -8.61 -15.07 -10.59
CA VAL A 27 -8.79 -13.74 -10.00
C VAL A 27 -9.85 -13.00 -10.81
N SER A 28 -10.93 -12.57 -10.16
CA SER A 28 -11.96 -11.74 -10.80
C SER A 28 -11.51 -10.28 -10.89
N GLU A 29 -12.13 -9.50 -11.79
CA GLU A 29 -11.88 -8.06 -11.85
C GLU A 29 -12.22 -7.36 -10.53
N SER A 30 -13.35 -7.71 -9.92
CA SER A 30 -13.76 -7.15 -8.63
C SER A 30 -12.77 -7.52 -7.52
N GLY A 31 -12.21 -8.73 -7.53
CA GLY A 31 -11.23 -9.18 -6.54
C GLY A 31 -9.94 -8.35 -6.58
N ARG A 32 -9.32 -8.22 -7.75
CA ARG A 32 -8.11 -7.40 -7.91
C ARG A 32 -8.37 -5.92 -7.64
N ALA A 33 -9.54 -5.39 -8.02
CA ALA A 33 -9.92 -4.00 -7.73
C ALA A 33 -10.11 -3.72 -6.24
N THR A 34 -10.77 -4.63 -5.51
CA THR A 34 -10.95 -4.51 -4.07
C THR A 34 -9.63 -4.57 -3.33
N LEU A 35 -8.75 -5.51 -3.68
CA LEU A 35 -7.43 -5.59 -3.04
C LEU A 35 -6.58 -4.34 -3.35
N ALA A 36 -6.61 -3.83 -4.58
CA ALA A 36 -5.92 -2.58 -4.93
C ALA A 36 -6.37 -1.41 -4.05
N LYS A 37 -7.68 -1.27 -3.84
CA LYS A 37 -8.24 -0.22 -2.97
C LYS A 37 -7.76 -0.39 -1.52
N ILE A 38 -7.76 -1.62 -1.01
CA ILE A 38 -7.32 -1.91 0.36
C ILE A 38 -5.82 -1.58 0.50
N LEU A 39 -4.97 -2.03 -0.42
CA LEU A 39 -3.54 -1.73 -0.43
C LEU A 39 -3.27 -0.22 -0.45
N GLU A 40 -4.05 0.55 -1.19
CA GLU A 40 -3.91 2.01 -1.18
C GLU A 40 -4.30 2.66 0.14
N MET A 41 -5.30 2.14 0.84
CA MET A 41 -5.65 2.63 2.17
C MET A 41 -4.46 2.41 3.11
N TYR A 42 -3.91 1.19 3.15
CA TYR A 42 -2.73 0.88 3.96
C TYR A 42 -1.52 1.74 3.58
N ALA A 43 -1.24 1.87 2.27
CA ALA A 43 -0.11 2.64 1.79
C ALA A 43 -0.24 4.14 2.10
N ARG A 44 -1.46 4.70 2.12
CA ARG A 44 -1.69 6.11 2.48
C ARG A 44 -1.34 6.39 3.93
N ASP A 45 -1.79 5.54 4.85
CA ASP A 45 -1.51 5.72 6.28
C ASP A 45 0.00 5.75 6.55
N VAL A 46 0.74 4.80 5.94
CA VAL A 46 2.22 4.77 6.04
C VAL A 46 2.86 5.97 5.36
N ALA A 47 2.41 6.33 4.15
CA ALA A 47 2.99 7.46 3.41
C ALA A 47 2.80 8.79 4.16
N GLU A 48 1.64 9.02 4.76
CA GLU A 48 1.37 10.22 5.56
C GLU A 48 2.31 10.32 6.75
N GLU A 49 2.53 9.23 7.49
CA GLU A 49 3.46 9.21 8.62
C GLU A 49 4.92 9.35 8.16
N ALA A 50 5.31 8.70 7.06
CA ALA A 50 6.65 8.82 6.48
C ALA A 50 6.97 10.27 6.04
N ILE A 51 5.98 10.98 5.48
CA ILE A 51 6.12 12.41 5.14
C ILE A 51 6.33 13.25 6.40
N LYS A 52 5.57 13.00 7.49
CA LYS A 52 5.77 13.71 8.77
C LYS A 52 7.16 13.48 9.34
N LEU A 53 7.66 12.25 9.26
CA LEU A 53 9.02 11.88 9.71
C LEU A 53 10.09 12.61 8.90
N ALA A 54 9.98 12.62 7.58
CA ALA A 54 10.90 13.35 6.71
C ALA A 54 10.89 14.86 7.03
N HIS A 55 9.70 15.44 7.23
CA HIS A 55 9.55 16.85 7.60
C HIS A 55 10.16 17.19 8.97
N HIS A 56 10.00 16.32 9.98
CA HIS A 56 10.64 16.49 11.29
C HIS A 56 12.17 16.49 11.18
N ALA A 57 12.72 15.68 10.28
CA ALA A 57 14.13 15.67 9.94
C ALA A 57 14.57 16.83 9.00
N LYS A 58 13.69 17.82 8.76
CA LYS A 58 13.91 18.97 7.85
C LYS A 58 14.24 18.56 6.41
N ARG A 59 13.80 17.38 5.97
CA ARG A 59 13.97 16.87 4.60
C ARG A 59 12.67 17.01 3.82
N LYS A 60 12.78 17.24 2.51
CA LYS A 60 11.65 17.19 1.55
C LYS A 60 11.54 15.86 0.81
N THR A 61 12.53 14.99 0.97
CA THR A 61 12.60 13.66 0.33
C THR A 61 12.30 12.61 1.39
N VAL A 62 11.26 11.82 1.16
CA VAL A 62 10.97 10.60 1.92
C VAL A 62 11.99 9.52 1.55
N ARG A 63 12.67 8.96 2.55
CA ARG A 63 13.65 7.88 2.41
C ARG A 63 13.03 6.55 2.86
N GLY A 64 13.68 5.44 2.52
CA GLY A 64 13.26 4.10 2.97
C GLY A 64 13.13 4.00 4.49
N GLU A 65 14.08 4.56 5.24
CA GLU A 65 14.07 4.62 6.70
C GLU A 65 12.82 5.33 7.27
N ASP A 66 12.30 6.36 6.59
CA ASP A 66 11.07 7.04 7.02
C ASP A 66 9.85 6.14 6.83
N VAL A 67 9.82 5.36 5.74
CA VAL A 67 8.73 4.42 5.42
C VAL A 67 8.74 3.24 6.39
N GLU A 68 9.90 2.69 6.69
CA GLU A 68 10.05 1.62 7.68
C GLU A 68 9.59 2.08 9.07
N LEU A 69 10.10 3.22 9.54
CA LEU A 69 9.69 3.75 10.85
C LEU A 69 8.20 4.12 10.89
N ALA A 70 7.66 4.66 9.79
CA ALA A 70 6.23 4.92 9.66
C ALA A 70 5.40 3.63 9.77
N TYR A 71 5.80 2.56 9.07
CA TYR A 71 5.13 1.27 9.14
C TYR A 71 5.12 0.71 10.57
N GLU A 72 6.27 0.79 11.26
CA GLU A 72 6.39 0.36 12.65
C GLU A 72 5.44 1.15 13.57
N ARG A 73 5.35 2.46 13.40
CA ARG A 73 4.45 3.33 14.19
C ARG A 73 2.98 3.10 13.91
N VAL A 74 2.60 2.91 12.64
CA VAL A 74 1.21 2.78 12.23
C VAL A 74 0.66 1.38 12.51
N TYR A 75 1.43 0.32 12.25
CA TYR A 75 0.91 -1.05 12.30
C TYR A 75 1.56 -1.97 13.33
N ARG A 76 2.84 -1.75 13.70
CA ARG A 76 3.53 -2.64 14.64
C ARG A 76 3.45 -2.18 16.09
N GLY A 77 3.25 -0.88 16.33
CA GLY A 77 3.07 -0.30 17.67
C GLY A 77 1.69 -0.59 18.31
N ILE A 78 0.78 -1.28 17.61
CA ILE A 78 -0.56 -1.66 18.11
C ILE A 78 -0.55 -3.06 18.75
N ARG A 79 0.61 -3.71 18.89
CA ARG A 79 0.71 -5.09 19.38
C ARG A 79 1.40 -5.21 20.73
#